data_AF-A0A1M7A8K3-F1
#
_entry.id   AF-A0A1M7A8K3-F1
#
_cell.length_a   1.000
_cell.length_b   1.000
_cell.length_c   1.000
_cell.angle_alpha   90.00
_cell.angle_beta   90.00
_cell.angle_gamma   90.00
#
_symmetry.space_group_name_H-M   'P 1'
#
loop_
_entity.id
_entity.type
_entity.pdbx_description
1 polymer ?
#
loop_
_entity_poly.entity_id
_entity_poly.type
_entity_poly.pdbx_seq_one_letter_code
_entity_poly.pdbx_strand_id
1 'polypeptide(L)'
;MLDQLIAHLPHLRDRFQKYLDRLEQLEVPAKTILLREGDISRRAFFVDKGCLRVWFNHHGRDITCQFMVEGQVVSIADSFRTGTPSSFTIEAIEPTSLRAVHRQDYDALMADLGQDNAFLHEMLNITFERQLHYMRELWSFIRDTPQERYQNLLRDRPQLVQRVPQHYIASYLGITPVHLSRIRNKMARENQQKPIS
;
A
#
# COMPACT_ATOMS: atom_id res chain seq x y z
N MET A 1 2.19 -10.85 -4.06
CA MET A 1 1.69 -10.49 -5.40
C MET A 1 2.61 -10.96 -6.52
N LEU A 2 3.84 -10.45 -6.66
CA LEU A 2 4.72 -10.83 -7.78
C LEU A 2 5.01 -12.33 -7.84
N ASP A 3 5.37 -12.92 -6.70
CA ASP A 3 5.66 -14.37 -6.64
C ASP A 3 4.39 -15.22 -6.85
N GLN A 4 3.21 -14.70 -6.48
CA GLN A 4 1.93 -15.34 -6.75
C GLN A 4 1.58 -15.31 -8.24
N LEU A 5 1.79 -14.16 -8.90
CA LEU A 5 1.59 -14.01 -10.34
C LEU A 5 2.46 -15.01 -11.13
N ILE A 6 3.73 -15.17 -10.74
CA ILE A 6 4.64 -16.14 -11.36
C ILE A 6 4.19 -17.59 -11.07
N ALA A 7 3.68 -17.86 -9.87
CA ALA A 7 3.18 -19.18 -9.51
C ALA A 7 1.91 -19.58 -10.31
N HIS A 8 1.01 -18.62 -10.58
CA HIS A 8 -0.20 -18.85 -11.38
C HIS A 8 0.07 -18.97 -12.88
N LEU A 9 1.20 -18.44 -13.37
CA LEU A 9 1.56 -18.42 -14.79
C LEU A 9 2.92 -19.10 -15.04
N PRO A 10 3.05 -20.41 -14.72
CA PRO A 10 4.33 -21.11 -14.81
C PRO A 10 4.88 -21.17 -16.24
N HIS A 11 4.02 -21.14 -17.26
CA HIS A 11 4.40 -21.09 -18.67
C HIS A 11 5.10 -19.78 -19.08
N LEU A 12 5.01 -18.74 -18.24
CA LEU A 12 5.66 -17.45 -18.46
C LEU A 12 6.91 -17.26 -17.60
N ARG A 13 7.33 -18.26 -16.82
CA ARG A 13 8.43 -18.13 -15.85
C ARG A 13 9.72 -17.58 -16.46
N ASP A 14 10.15 -18.11 -17.59
CA ASP A 14 11.38 -17.66 -18.26
C ASP A 14 11.26 -16.21 -18.76
N ARG A 15 10.06 -15.83 -19.23
CA ARG A 15 9.76 -14.47 -19.67
C ARG A 15 9.74 -13.51 -18.48
N PHE A 16 9.20 -13.92 -17.32
CA PHE A 16 9.29 -13.14 -16.09
C PHE A 16 10.75 -12.96 -15.64
N GLN A 17 11.56 -14.03 -15.66
CA GLN A 17 12.94 -14.01 -15.16
C GLN A 17 13.77 -12.91 -15.80
N LYS A 18 13.65 -12.72 -17.12
CA LYS A 18 14.28 -11.63 -17.89
C LYS A 18 14.08 -10.23 -17.29
N TYR A 19 12.95 -9.99 -16.64
CA TYR A 19 12.63 -8.72 -16.00
C TYR A 19 12.90 -8.72 -14.49
N LEU A 20 12.77 -9.88 -13.83
CA LEU A 20 13.09 -10.02 -12.41
C LEU A 20 14.56 -9.71 -12.14
N ASP A 21 15.45 -10.10 -13.05
CA ASP A 21 16.89 -9.83 -12.94
C ASP A 21 17.24 -8.33 -13.04
N ARG A 22 16.30 -7.50 -13.50
CA ARG A 22 16.44 -6.05 -13.62
C ARG A 22 15.87 -5.28 -12.43
N LEU A 23 15.25 -5.98 -11.48
CA LEU A 23 14.72 -5.33 -10.29
C LEU A 23 15.86 -4.86 -9.40
N GLU A 24 15.84 -3.57 -9.06
CA GLU A 24 16.79 -2.99 -8.12
C GLU A 24 16.43 -3.45 -6.71
N GLN A 25 17.35 -4.15 -6.04
CA GLN A 25 17.20 -4.55 -4.65
C GLN A 25 17.57 -3.38 -3.75
N LEU A 26 16.69 -3.03 -2.82
CA LEU A 26 16.86 -1.89 -1.92
C LEU A 26 16.60 -2.30 -0.48
N GLU A 27 17.54 -1.94 0.39
CA GLU A 27 17.40 -2.03 1.85
C GLU A 27 17.45 -0.61 2.39
N VAL A 28 16.35 -0.16 3.00
CA VAL A 28 16.22 1.23 3.47
C VAL A 28 15.87 1.29 4.95
N PRO A 29 16.51 2.18 5.73
CA PRO A 29 16.13 2.41 7.11
C PRO A 29 14.76 3.11 7.20
N ALA A 30 14.16 3.09 8.40
CA ALA A 30 12.97 3.88 8.70
C ALA A 30 13.20 5.37 8.39
N LYS A 31 12.13 6.06 7.99
CA LYS A 31 12.08 7.48 7.56
C LYS A 31 12.78 7.76 6.22
N THR A 32 13.13 6.72 5.45
CA THR A 32 13.66 6.91 4.10
C THR A 32 12.53 7.33 3.16
N ILE A 33 12.72 8.45 2.46
CA ILE A 33 11.79 8.93 1.43
C ILE A 33 12.19 8.30 0.09
N LEU A 34 11.28 7.49 -0.47
CA LEU A 34 11.46 6.80 -1.75
C LEU A 34 10.98 7.64 -2.94
N LEU A 35 10.02 8.53 -2.69
CA LEU A 35 9.46 9.51 -3.62
C LEU A 35 8.95 10.69 -2.81
N ARG A 36 9.26 11.94 -3.20
CA ARG A 36 8.68 13.15 -2.61
C ARG A 36 7.49 13.63 -3.43
N GLU A 37 6.51 14.21 -2.74
CA GLU A 37 5.49 15.05 -3.37
C GLU A 37 6.18 16.13 -4.23
N GLY A 38 5.69 16.32 -5.46
CA GLY A 38 6.30 17.20 -6.48
C GLY A 38 7.30 16.50 -7.41
N ASP A 39 7.86 15.35 -7.04
CA ASP A 39 8.76 14.58 -7.91
C ASP A 39 7.99 13.67 -8.86
N ILE A 40 8.60 13.31 -9.99
CA ILE A 40 8.04 12.33 -10.92
C ILE A 40 8.31 10.90 -10.40
N SER A 41 7.24 10.11 -10.24
CA SER A 41 7.29 8.70 -9.85
C SER A 41 7.86 7.85 -10.99
N ARG A 42 9.17 7.60 -10.99
CA ARG A 42 9.83 6.77 -12.04
C ARG A 42 9.96 5.29 -11.71
N ARG A 43 9.59 4.90 -10.47
CA ARG A 43 9.74 3.55 -9.94
C ARG A 43 8.43 3.07 -9.33
N ALA A 44 8.21 1.76 -9.41
CA ALA A 44 7.26 1.06 -8.54
C ALA A 44 8.06 0.17 -7.58
N PHE A 45 7.55 -0.01 -6.36
CA PHE A 45 8.24 -0.70 -5.28
C PHE A 45 7.41 -1.91 -4.82
N PHE A 46 8.01 -3.09 -4.81
CA PHE A 46 7.47 -4.31 -4.22
C PHE A 46 8.06 -4.47 -2.83
N VAL A 47 7.20 -4.51 -1.81
CA VAL A 47 7.64 -4.66 -0.42
C VAL A 47 7.89 -6.13 -0.12
N ASP A 48 9.15 -6.50 0.09
CA ASP A 48 9.50 -7.87 0.47
C ASP A 48 9.40 -8.04 1.99
N LYS A 49 9.88 -7.05 2.75
CA LYS A 49 9.74 -6.96 4.21
C LYS A 49 9.65 -5.51 4.62
N GLY A 50 8.77 -5.17 5.55
CA GLY A 50 8.68 -3.81 6.10
C GLY A 50 7.33 -3.15 5.84
N CYS A 51 7.29 -1.82 5.97
CA CYS A 51 6.09 -1.05 5.73
C CYS A 51 6.39 0.32 5.11
N LEU A 52 5.72 0.61 4.00
CA LEU A 52 5.72 1.91 3.36
C LEU A 52 4.41 2.65 3.66
N ARG A 53 4.51 3.97 3.75
CA ARG A 53 3.41 4.91 3.91
C ARG A 53 3.32 5.81 2.70
N VAL A 54 2.11 5.97 2.18
CA VAL A 54 1.76 6.97 1.16
C VAL A 54 1.01 8.10 1.83
N TRP A 55 1.52 9.32 1.72
CA TRP A 55 0.97 10.49 2.40
C TRP A 55 1.21 11.77 1.60
N PHE A 56 0.53 12.87 1.95
CA PHE A 56 0.75 14.19 1.37
C PHE A 56 0.62 15.28 2.42
N ASN A 57 1.19 16.45 2.15
CA ASN A 57 1.06 17.61 3.02
C ASN A 57 -0.17 18.44 2.65
N HIS A 58 -1.07 18.65 3.62
CA HIS A 58 -2.21 19.54 3.47
C HIS A 58 -2.14 20.69 4.48
N HIS A 59 -1.50 21.78 4.07
CA HIS A 59 -1.30 22.99 4.89
C HIS A 59 -0.62 22.70 6.23
N GLY A 60 0.52 22.01 6.20
CA GLY A 60 1.27 21.61 7.38
C GLY A 60 0.73 20.37 8.09
N ARG A 61 -0.40 19.81 7.63
CA ARG A 61 -0.94 18.55 8.14
C ARG A 61 -0.46 17.38 7.29
N ASP A 62 0.14 16.40 7.94
CA ASP A 62 0.51 15.12 7.33
C ASP A 62 -0.73 14.22 7.21
N ILE A 63 -1.21 14.04 5.98
CA ILE A 63 -2.38 13.21 5.66
C ILE A 63 -1.93 11.89 5.08
N THR A 64 -2.13 10.81 5.83
CA THR A 64 -1.80 9.45 5.39
C THR A 64 -2.94 8.86 4.58
N CYS A 65 -2.62 8.37 3.38
CA CYS A 65 -3.60 7.77 2.47
C CYS A 65 -3.59 6.26 2.53
N GLN A 66 -2.41 5.64 2.57
CA GLN A 66 -2.27 4.19 2.47
C GLN A 66 -1.03 3.68 3.19
N PHE A 67 -1.10 2.42 3.61
CA PHE A 67 0.06 1.63 4.06
C PHE A 67 0.23 0.42 3.17
N MET A 68 1.49 0.14 2.81
CA MET A 68 1.89 -0.95 1.95
C MET A 68 2.82 -1.86 2.77
N VAL A 69 2.42 -3.11 2.93
CA VAL A 69 3.13 -4.13 3.71
C VAL A 69 3.62 -5.24 2.78
N GLU A 70 4.17 -6.30 3.35
CA GLU A 70 4.77 -7.41 2.62
C GLU A 70 3.87 -7.99 1.53
N GLY A 71 4.47 -8.24 0.37
CA GLY A 71 3.81 -8.80 -0.81
C GLY A 71 2.97 -7.81 -1.62
N GLN A 72 2.90 -6.54 -1.21
CA GLN A 72 2.18 -5.47 -1.91
C GLN A 72 3.11 -4.62 -2.80
N VAL A 73 2.55 -4.03 -3.87
CA VAL A 73 3.26 -3.11 -4.77
C VAL A 73 2.72 -1.70 -4.65
N VAL A 74 3.60 -0.71 -4.68
CA VAL A 74 3.23 0.70 -4.67
C VAL A 74 3.96 1.50 -5.73
N SER A 75 3.19 2.34 -6.42
CA SER A 75 3.65 3.48 -7.20
C SER A 75 2.59 4.55 -7.10
N ILE A 76 2.94 5.79 -7.40
CA ILE A 76 1.93 6.83 -7.59
C ILE A 76 1.45 6.71 -9.03
N ALA A 77 0.38 5.94 -9.23
CA ALA A 77 -0.03 5.41 -10.53
C ALA A 77 -0.23 6.49 -11.61
N ASP A 78 -0.83 7.63 -11.26
CA ASP A 78 -0.96 8.78 -12.18
C ASP A 78 0.42 9.26 -12.63
N SER A 79 1.24 9.77 -11.69
CA SER A 79 2.61 10.24 -11.97
C SER A 79 3.47 9.20 -12.70
N PHE A 80 3.38 7.93 -12.31
CA PHE A 80 4.10 6.83 -12.94
C PHE A 80 3.69 6.62 -14.39
N ARG A 81 2.39 6.73 -14.71
CA ARG A 81 1.85 6.54 -16.06
C ARG A 81 2.00 7.77 -16.94
N THR A 82 1.69 8.95 -16.42
CA THR A 82 1.62 10.20 -17.19
C THR A 82 2.95 10.95 -17.22
N GLY A 83 3.87 10.65 -16.30
CA GLY A 83 5.13 11.38 -16.16
C GLY A 83 4.96 12.76 -15.52
N THR A 84 3.81 13.04 -14.90
CA THR A 84 3.55 14.29 -14.18
C THR A 84 4.10 14.25 -12.74
N PRO A 85 4.30 15.40 -12.10
CA PRO A 85 4.60 15.47 -10.67
C PRO A 85 3.61 14.69 -9.79
N SER A 86 4.13 13.96 -8.81
CA SER A 86 3.35 13.20 -7.84
C SER A 86 2.68 14.12 -6.81
N SER A 87 1.41 13.87 -6.52
CA SER A 87 0.70 14.51 -5.40
C SER A 87 1.00 13.88 -4.03
N PHE A 88 1.86 12.86 -3.98
CA PHE A 88 2.12 12.07 -2.78
C PHE A 88 3.60 11.79 -2.57
N THR A 89 3.95 11.60 -1.30
CA THR A 89 5.22 11.10 -0.81
C THR A 89 5.09 9.61 -0.48
N ILE A 90 6.12 8.83 -0.81
CA ILE A 90 6.28 7.43 -0.36
C ILE A 90 7.45 7.39 0.63
N GLU A 91 7.19 6.89 1.83
CA GLU A 91 8.14 6.85 2.94
C GLU A 91 8.17 5.45 3.57
N ALA A 92 9.36 4.93 3.87
CA ALA A 92 9.50 3.75 4.72
C ALA A 92 9.31 4.15 6.19
N ILE A 93 8.37 3.52 6.92
CA ILE A 93 8.09 3.87 8.33
C ILE A 93 8.79 2.93 9.33
N GLU A 94 9.40 1.86 8.82
CA GLU A 94 10.25 0.91 9.52
C GLU A 94 11.37 0.44 8.55
N PRO A 95 12.44 -0.23 9.02
CA PRO A 95 13.42 -0.83 8.12
C PRO A 95 12.72 -1.72 7.08
N THR A 96 12.98 -1.47 5.80
CA THR A 96 12.22 -2.07 4.70
C THR A 96 13.18 -2.60 3.63
N SER A 97 12.98 -3.86 3.26
CA SER A 97 13.59 -4.50 2.09
C SER A 97 12.57 -4.51 0.95
N LEU A 98 12.99 -4.10 -0.24
CA LEU A 98 12.11 -3.94 -1.38
C LEU A 98 12.82 -4.13 -2.71
N ARG A 99 12.04 -4.51 -3.72
CA ARG A 99 12.45 -4.53 -5.12
C ARG A 99 11.83 -3.36 -5.86
N ALA A 100 12.63 -2.58 -6.56
CA ALA A 100 12.15 -1.50 -7.41
C ALA A 100 12.20 -1.88 -8.90
N VAL A 101 11.15 -1.52 -9.63
CA VAL A 101 11.11 -1.59 -11.09
C VAL A 101 11.04 -0.18 -11.67
N HIS A 102 11.94 0.13 -12.60
CA HIS A 102 11.85 1.38 -13.35
C HIS A 102 10.69 1.32 -14.34
N ARG A 103 10.08 2.48 -14.61
CA ARG A 103 8.98 2.59 -15.57
C ARG A 103 9.29 1.96 -16.92
N GLN A 104 10.51 2.16 -17.44
CA GLN A 104 10.91 1.61 -18.73
C GLN A 104 10.90 0.07 -18.73
N ASP A 105 11.40 -0.56 -17.67
CA ASP A 105 11.37 -2.02 -17.53
C ASP A 105 9.95 -2.54 -17.29
N TYR A 106 9.13 -1.80 -16.55
CA TYR A 106 7.71 -2.13 -16.39
C TYR A 106 6.96 -2.07 -17.73
N ASP A 107 7.17 -1.01 -18.52
CA ASP A 107 6.53 -0.84 -19.83
C ASP A 107 6.99 -1.96 -20.79
N ALA A 108 8.28 -2.33 -20.75
CA ALA A 108 8.82 -3.45 -21.53
C ALA A 108 8.29 -4.81 -21.08
N LEU A 109 8.05 -5.01 -19.76
CA LEU A 109 7.42 -6.21 -19.21
C LEU A 109 5.99 -6.34 -19.72
N MET A 110 5.22 -5.24 -19.66
CA MET A 110 3.84 -5.22 -20.10
C MET A 110 3.70 -5.40 -21.61
N ALA A 111 4.62 -4.84 -22.41
CA ALA A 111 4.63 -5.02 -23.87
C ALA A 111 4.95 -6.47 -24.30
N ASP A 112 5.81 -7.15 -23.54
CA ASP A 112 6.16 -8.56 -23.77
C ASP A 112 5.03 -9.46 -23.27
N LEU A 113 4.84 -9.53 -21.95
CA LEU A 113 3.89 -10.46 -21.32
C LEU A 113 2.43 -10.15 -21.63
N GLY A 114 2.09 -8.89 -21.93
CA GLY A 114 0.72 -8.47 -22.28
C GLY A 114 0.18 -9.07 -23.59
N GLN A 115 0.99 -9.79 -24.35
CA GLN A 115 0.51 -10.57 -25.50
C GLN A 115 -0.13 -11.91 -25.09
N ASP A 116 0.09 -12.34 -23.84
CA ASP A 116 -0.49 -13.57 -23.28
C ASP A 116 -1.83 -13.28 -22.60
N ASN A 117 -2.88 -13.98 -23.04
CA ASN A 117 -4.23 -13.77 -22.51
C ASN A 117 -4.34 -14.11 -21.02
N ALA A 118 -3.68 -15.18 -20.55
CA ALA A 118 -3.73 -15.57 -19.15
C ALA A 118 -3.06 -14.52 -18.25
N PHE A 119 -1.94 -13.96 -18.71
CA PHE A 119 -1.30 -12.81 -18.05
C PHE A 119 -2.22 -11.58 -17.99
N LEU A 120 -2.85 -11.21 -19.11
CA LEU A 120 -3.79 -10.08 -19.13
C LEU A 120 -4.98 -10.31 -18.19
N HIS A 121 -5.55 -11.51 -18.19
CA HIS A 121 -6.64 -11.87 -17.29
C HIS A 121 -6.23 -11.76 -15.81
N GLU A 122 -5.05 -12.25 -15.45
CA GLU A 122 -4.57 -12.17 -14.07
C GLU A 122 -4.25 -10.73 -13.65
N MET A 123 -3.64 -9.93 -14.53
CA MET A 123 -3.41 -8.50 -14.29
C MET A 123 -4.71 -7.71 -14.14
N LEU A 124 -5.74 -8.04 -14.92
CA LEU A 124 -7.07 -7.47 -14.76
C LEU A 124 -7.66 -7.83 -13.40
N ASN A 125 -7.61 -9.11 -12.99
CA ASN A 125 -8.10 -9.55 -11.67
C ASN A 125 -7.41 -8.77 -10.54
N ILE A 126 -6.08 -8.70 -10.54
CA ILE A 126 -5.31 -7.94 -9.53
C ILE A 126 -5.72 -6.47 -9.51
N THR A 127 -5.92 -5.85 -10.69
CA THR A 127 -6.32 -4.46 -10.79
C THR A 127 -7.74 -4.24 -10.27
N PHE A 128 -8.68 -5.14 -10.60
CA PHE A 128 -10.06 -5.10 -10.12
C PHE A 128 -10.14 -5.28 -8.61
N GLU A 129 -9.42 -6.24 -8.03
CA GLU A 129 -9.36 -6.44 -6.58
C GLU A 129 -8.86 -5.19 -5.86
N ARG A 130 -7.81 -4.56 -6.39
CA ARG A 130 -7.28 -3.31 -5.85
C ARG A 130 -8.27 -2.16 -5.97
N GLN A 131 -8.96 -2.03 -7.10
CA GLN A 131 -10.01 -1.03 -7.29
C GLN A 131 -11.16 -1.23 -6.30
N LEU A 132 -11.63 -2.48 -6.13
CA LEU A 132 -12.67 -2.82 -5.17
C LEU A 132 -12.24 -2.50 -3.73
N HIS A 133 -10.98 -2.75 -3.38
CA HIS A 133 -10.44 -2.35 -2.07
C HIS A 133 -10.55 -0.84 -1.86
N TYR A 134 -10.09 -0.02 -2.82
CA TYR A 134 -10.20 1.44 -2.70
C TYR A 134 -11.64 1.95 -2.66
N MET A 135 -12.54 1.34 -3.41
CA MET A 135 -13.96 1.66 -3.33
C MET A 135 -14.53 1.34 -1.94
N ARG A 136 -14.17 0.20 -1.35
CA ARG A 136 -14.62 -0.16 0.00
C ARG A 136 -14.11 0.84 1.05
N GLU A 137 -12.85 1.25 0.96
CA GLU A 137 -12.29 2.28 1.85
C GLU A 137 -13.06 3.60 1.69
N LEU A 138 -13.27 4.07 0.45
CA LEU A 138 -14.03 5.28 0.17
C LEU A 138 -15.45 5.21 0.75
N TRP A 139 -16.17 4.10 0.55
CA TRP A 139 -17.49 3.92 1.12
C TRP A 139 -17.49 3.89 2.64
N SER A 140 -16.46 3.29 3.25
CA SER A 140 -16.29 3.31 4.70
C SER A 140 -16.12 4.73 5.23
N PHE A 141 -15.40 5.61 4.52
CA PHE A 141 -15.29 7.02 4.87
C PHE A 141 -16.62 7.80 4.77
N ILE A 142 -17.48 7.43 3.83
CA ILE A 142 -18.79 8.08 3.61
C ILE A 142 -19.83 7.60 4.62
N ARG A 143 -19.86 6.29 4.89
CA ARG A 143 -20.94 5.63 5.64
C ARG A 143 -20.60 5.37 7.11
N ASP A 144 -19.38 4.93 7.39
CA ASP A 144 -19.02 4.38 8.69
C ASP A 144 -18.50 5.47 9.64
N THR A 145 -18.81 5.32 10.93
CA THR A 145 -18.25 6.16 11.99
C THR A 145 -16.74 5.93 12.16
N PRO A 146 -15.99 6.88 12.75
CA PRO A 146 -14.57 6.66 13.03
C PRO A 146 -14.27 5.43 13.90
N GLN A 147 -15.17 5.08 14.83
CA GLN A 147 -15.04 3.88 15.65
C GLN A 147 -15.18 2.61 14.80
N GLU A 148 -16.17 2.55 13.91
CA GLU A 148 -16.35 1.42 12.97
C GLU A 148 -15.17 1.29 12.01
N ARG A 149 -14.63 2.40 11.48
CA ARG A 149 -13.42 2.37 10.65
C ARG A 149 -12.22 1.80 11.39
N TYR A 150 -12.04 2.17 12.66
CA TYR A 150 -10.98 1.59 13.49
C TYR A 150 -11.20 0.10 13.78
N GLN A 151 -12.45 -0.32 14.01
CA GLN A 151 -12.80 -1.74 14.19
C GLN A 151 -12.56 -2.56 12.92
N ASN A 152 -12.93 -2.03 11.75
CA ASN A 152 -12.65 -2.63 10.45
C ASN A 152 -11.13 -2.79 10.25
N LEU A 153 -10.34 -1.76 10.57
CA LEU A 153 -8.88 -1.82 10.50
C LEU A 153 -8.30 -2.92 11.42
N LEU A 154 -8.80 -3.04 12.64
CA LEU A 154 -8.39 -4.10 13.58
C LEU A 154 -8.72 -5.50 13.08
N ARG A 155 -9.86 -5.67 12.40
CA ARG A 155 -10.30 -6.96 11.85
C ARG A 155 -9.53 -7.33 10.59
N ASP A 156 -9.42 -6.39 9.66
CA ASP A 156 -8.98 -6.67 8.29
C ASP A 156 -7.46 -6.52 8.13
N ARG A 157 -6.83 -5.63 8.91
CA ARG A 157 -5.38 -5.37 8.87
C ARG A 157 -4.78 -5.18 10.27
N PRO A 158 -4.94 -6.14 11.21
CA PRO A 158 -4.45 -6.02 12.59
C PRO A 158 -2.95 -5.71 12.70
N GLN A 159 -2.15 -6.20 11.75
CA GLN A 159 -0.71 -5.97 11.68
C GLN A 159 -0.35 -4.48 11.58
N LEU A 160 -1.19 -3.66 10.94
CA LEU A 160 -0.95 -2.22 10.86
C LEU A 160 -1.07 -1.56 12.23
N VAL A 161 -2.07 -1.96 13.02
CA VAL A 161 -2.30 -1.38 14.35
C VAL A 161 -1.17 -1.73 15.33
N GLN A 162 -0.50 -2.86 15.12
CA GLN A 162 0.62 -3.31 15.94
C GLN A 162 1.95 -2.61 15.59
N ARG A 163 2.17 -2.29 14.32
CA ARG A 163 3.47 -1.81 13.80
C ARG A 163 3.51 -0.31 13.58
N VAL A 164 2.40 0.28 13.16
CA VAL A 164 2.36 1.67 12.70
C VAL A 164 2.17 2.64 13.88
N PRO A 165 2.93 3.75 13.94
CA PRO A 165 2.71 4.80 14.93
C PRO A 165 1.25 5.30 14.94
N GLN A 166 0.68 5.45 16.13
CA GLN A 166 -0.76 5.77 16.30
C GLN A 166 -1.19 7.06 15.61
N HIS A 167 -0.30 8.05 15.47
CA HIS A 167 -0.63 9.30 14.80
C HIS A 167 -0.81 9.12 13.28
N TYR A 168 -0.07 8.20 12.65
CA TYR A 168 -0.31 7.83 11.25
C TYR A 168 -1.59 7.02 11.09
N ILE A 169 -1.91 6.12 12.04
CA ILE A 169 -3.19 5.42 12.05
C ILE A 169 -4.36 6.41 12.20
N ALA A 170 -4.24 7.41 13.09
CA ALA A 170 -5.27 8.42 13.25
C ALA A 170 -5.47 9.22 11.95
N SER A 171 -4.38 9.65 11.32
CA SER A 171 -4.39 10.35 10.03
C SER A 171 -5.04 9.49 8.93
N TYR A 172 -4.66 8.21 8.83
CA TYR A 172 -5.26 7.24 7.90
C TYR A 172 -6.76 7.02 8.12
N LEU A 173 -7.24 7.12 9.36
CA LEU A 173 -8.66 7.01 9.68
C LEU A 173 -9.43 8.34 9.53
N GLY A 174 -8.74 9.42 9.16
CA GLY A 174 -9.32 10.76 9.03
C GLY A 174 -9.72 11.40 10.37
N ILE A 175 -9.03 11.07 11.46
CA ILE A 175 -9.30 11.61 12.80
C ILE A 175 -8.03 12.09 13.50
N THR A 176 -8.20 12.84 14.59
CA THR A 176 -7.06 13.29 15.39
C THR A 176 -6.51 12.15 16.27
N PRO A 177 -5.22 12.19 16.66
CA PRO A 177 -4.66 11.22 17.61
C PRO A 177 -5.43 11.17 18.94
N VAL A 178 -5.92 12.32 19.42
CA VAL A 178 -6.76 12.42 20.63
C VAL A 178 -8.08 11.68 20.44
N HIS A 179 -8.73 11.83 19.28
CA HIS A 179 -9.97 11.12 18.98
C HIS A 179 -9.73 9.60 18.91
N LEU A 180 -8.67 9.16 18.23
CA LEU A 180 -8.29 7.74 18.20
C LEU A 180 -8.05 7.17 19.60
N SER A 181 -7.35 7.92 20.46
CA SER A 181 -7.11 7.52 21.86
C SER A 181 -8.42 7.32 22.63
N ARG A 182 -9.41 8.23 22.46
CA ARG A 182 -10.74 8.10 23.08
C ARG A 182 -11.47 6.85 22.61
N ILE A 183 -11.46 6.56 21.30
CA ILE A 183 -12.08 5.35 20.72
C ILE A 183 -11.47 4.09 21.34
N ARG A 184 -10.13 4.02 21.38
CA ARG A 184 -9.41 2.88 21.96
C ARG A 184 -9.75 2.65 23.42
N ASN A 185 -9.77 3.71 24.22
CA ASN A 185 -10.10 3.62 25.66
C ASN A 185 -11.54 3.16 25.89
N LYS A 186 -12.49 3.66 25.08
CA LYS A 186 -13.89 3.22 25.12
C LYS A 186 -14.01 1.73 24.82
N MET A 187 -13.41 1.26 23.73
CA MET A 187 -13.42 -0.15 23.34
C MET A 187 -12.76 -1.06 24.38
N ALA A 188 -11.66 -0.62 25.01
CA ALA A 188 -11.00 -1.39 26.06
C ALA A 188 -11.91 -1.60 27.28
N ARG A 189 -12.69 -0.59 27.67
CA ARG A 189 -13.68 -0.69 28.76
C ARG A 189 -14.85 -1.60 28.40
N GLU A 190 -15.36 -1.51 27.17
CA GLU A 190 -16.45 -2.36 26.67
C GLU A 190 -16.04 -3.84 26.63
N ASN A 191 -14.80 -4.14 26.24
CA ASN A 191 -14.27 -5.51 26.23
C ASN A 191 -14.07 -6.09 27.63
N GLN A 192 -13.81 -5.26 28.64
CA GLN A 192 -13.72 -5.70 30.05
C GLN A 192 -15.10 -5.97 30.69
N GLN A 193 -16.18 -5.48 30.08
CA GLN A 193 -17.55 -5.58 30.60
C GLN A 193 -18.37 -6.69 29.93
N LYS A 194 -17.86 -7.35 28.89
CA LYS A 194 -18.51 -8.54 28.31
C LYS A 194 -18.30 -9.75 29.24
N PRO A 195 -19.35 -10.37 29.79
CA PRO A 195 -19.22 -11.61 30.54
C PRO A 195 -18.59 -12.68 29.64
N ILE A 196 -17.69 -13.48 30.21
CA ILE A 196 -17.22 -14.72 29.59
C ILE A 196 -18.44 -15.63 29.49
N SER A 197 -19.05 -15.71 28.31
CA SER A 197 -20.07 -16.71 27.96
C SER A 197 -19.40 -17.96 27.42
#